data_AF-A0A1S9RMZ1-F1
#
_entry.id   AF-A0A1S9RMZ1-F1
#
_cell.length_a   1.000
_cell.length_b   1.000
_cell.length_c   1.000
_cell.angle_alpha   90.00
_cell.angle_beta   90.00
_cell.angle_gamma   90.00
#
_symmetry.space_group_name_H-M   'P 1'
#
loop_
_entity.id
_entity.type
_entity.pdbx_description
1 polymer ?
#
loop_
_entity_poly.entity_id
_entity_poly.type
_entity_poly.pdbx_seq_one_letter_code
_entity_poly.pdbx_strand_id
1 'polypeptide(L)'
;MATSIAASKRPFLTLPFLLPSWSDSLALGSRRYQSSYRRTKQRLRVKPDATFGASHHGRDQIIYNPPSSAPSVYHTPSKFLPSNDARRSMRIEDAANANATDKIEDLPNVYRSDPERKYHLTPEDVEEIRKLRLSDPMTWSRHKLAKRFECSPLFIAMVCEASPEKKQIQRQVLEAVQSQWGPKRRMAREDRKLRREAWGRDE
;
A
#
# COMPACT_ATOMS: atom_id res chain seq x y z
N MET A 1 -46.91 -50.78 -53.21
CA MET A 1 -46.24 -49.81 -54.11
C MET A 1 -45.34 -48.92 -53.27
N ALA A 2 -44.09 -49.35 -53.07
CA ALA A 2 -43.12 -48.67 -52.22
C ALA A 2 -42.31 -47.67 -53.05
N THR A 3 -42.29 -46.40 -52.63
CA THR A 3 -41.50 -45.34 -53.25
C THR A 3 -40.13 -45.26 -52.57
N SER A 4 -39.08 -45.61 -53.31
CA SER A 4 -37.69 -45.51 -52.86
C SER A 4 -37.11 -44.13 -53.18
N ILE A 5 -36.57 -43.46 -52.16
CA ILE A 5 -35.84 -42.18 -52.28
C ILE A 5 -34.39 -42.48 -52.69
N ALA A 6 -33.93 -41.87 -53.79
CA ALA A 6 -32.54 -41.91 -54.23
C ALA A 6 -31.73 -40.80 -53.54
N ALA A 7 -30.67 -41.18 -52.82
CA ALA A 7 -29.67 -40.26 -52.28
C ALA A 7 -28.37 -40.36 -53.08
N SER A 8 -27.84 -39.23 -53.54
CA SER A 8 -26.66 -39.13 -54.38
C SER A 8 -25.35 -39.18 -53.60
N LYS A 9 -24.38 -39.88 -54.18
CA LYS A 9 -23.02 -40.15 -53.66
C LYS A 9 -22.18 -38.88 -53.65
N ARG A 10 -21.52 -38.56 -52.54
CA ARG A 10 -20.36 -37.64 -52.49
C ARG A 10 -19.09 -38.45 -52.17
N PRO A 11 -18.02 -38.35 -52.98
CA PRO A 11 -16.77 -39.04 -52.67
C PRO A 11 -15.96 -38.31 -51.60
N PHE A 12 -15.48 -39.12 -50.67
CA PHE A 12 -14.60 -38.81 -49.57
C PHE A 12 -13.13 -38.67 -50.06
N LEU A 13 -12.40 -37.76 -49.41
CA LEU A 13 -10.94 -37.77 -49.17
C LEU A 13 -10.00 -37.33 -50.30
N THR A 14 -9.37 -36.16 -50.10
CA THR A 14 -7.96 -35.92 -50.45
C THR A 14 -7.28 -35.17 -49.31
N LEU A 15 -6.68 -35.91 -48.38
CA LEU A 15 -5.81 -35.38 -47.32
C LEU A 15 -4.38 -35.25 -47.87
N PRO A 16 -3.72 -34.07 -47.80
CA PRO A 16 -2.40 -33.85 -48.38
C PRO A 16 -1.31 -34.10 -47.34
N PHE A 17 -1.27 -35.30 -46.77
CA PHE A 17 -0.16 -35.73 -45.92
C PHE A 17 0.24 -37.11 -46.39
N LEU A 18 1.22 -37.16 -47.30
CA LEU A 18 2.17 -38.25 -47.57
C LEU A 18 2.74 -38.03 -48.97
N LEU A 19 3.89 -37.36 -49.07
CA LEU A 19 4.96 -37.61 -50.05
C LEU A 19 6.15 -36.66 -49.74
N PRO A 20 7.36 -37.18 -49.45
CA PRO A 20 8.55 -36.36 -49.30
C PRO A 20 9.16 -36.09 -50.68
N SER A 21 8.95 -34.87 -51.20
CA SER A 21 9.61 -34.41 -52.43
C SER A 21 11.08 -34.11 -52.15
N TRP A 22 11.97 -34.97 -52.65
CA TRP A 22 13.41 -34.75 -52.68
C TRP A 22 13.79 -34.02 -53.97
N SER A 23 13.81 -32.69 -53.93
CA SER A 23 14.65 -31.82 -54.77
C SER A 23 14.17 -30.38 -54.61
N ASP A 24 14.65 -29.74 -53.57
CA ASP A 24 15.08 -28.35 -53.66
C ASP A 24 16.04 -28.14 -52.50
N SER A 25 17.28 -27.78 -52.84
CA SER A 25 18.23 -27.20 -51.88
C SER A 25 17.67 -25.85 -51.46
N LEU A 26 16.62 -25.86 -50.63
CA LEU A 26 16.21 -24.72 -49.86
C LEU A 26 17.39 -24.45 -48.95
N ALA A 27 18.17 -23.43 -49.30
CA ALA A 27 19.20 -22.88 -48.46
C ALA A 27 18.67 -22.93 -47.02
N LEU A 28 19.40 -23.60 -46.10
CA LEU A 28 19.24 -23.33 -44.68
C LEU A 28 19.55 -21.85 -44.53
N GLY A 29 18.54 -21.01 -44.79
CA GLY A 29 18.62 -19.59 -44.63
C GLY A 29 18.99 -19.44 -43.18
N SER A 30 20.19 -18.90 -42.94
CA SER A 30 20.66 -18.58 -41.60
C SER A 30 19.59 -17.70 -40.98
N ARG A 31 18.65 -18.31 -40.25
CA ARG A 31 17.52 -17.63 -39.66
C ARG A 31 18.15 -16.90 -38.50
N ARG A 32 18.47 -15.63 -38.73
CA ARG A 32 19.17 -14.80 -37.76
C ARG A 32 18.34 -14.84 -36.46
N TYR A 33 18.81 -15.61 -35.47
CA TYR A 33 18.22 -15.71 -34.13
C TYR A 33 18.44 -14.43 -33.31
N GLN A 34 18.92 -13.35 -33.92
CA GLN A 34 19.10 -12.09 -33.25
C GLN A 34 17.73 -11.43 -33.02
N SER A 35 17.36 -11.28 -31.76
CA SER A 35 16.24 -10.48 -31.32
C SER A 35 16.47 -9.03 -31.75
N SER A 36 15.83 -8.60 -32.83
CA SER A 36 15.88 -7.19 -33.22
C SER A 36 15.13 -6.34 -32.21
N TYR A 37 15.64 -5.13 -31.96
CA TYR A 37 14.99 -4.13 -31.11
C TYR A 37 13.51 -3.90 -31.49
N ARG A 38 13.17 -3.96 -32.78
CA ARG A 38 11.78 -3.82 -33.25
C ARG A 38 10.88 -4.94 -32.74
N ARG A 39 11.37 -6.19 -32.72
CA ARG A 39 10.62 -7.35 -32.24
C ARG A 39 10.39 -7.26 -30.73
N THR A 40 11.39 -6.84 -29.96
CA THR A 40 11.25 -6.66 -28.51
C THR A 40 10.29 -5.50 -28.20
N LYS A 41 10.40 -4.35 -28.89
CA LYS A 41 9.47 -3.22 -28.75
C LYS A 41 8.02 -3.60 -29.04
N GLN A 42 7.77 -4.40 -30.09
CA GLN A 42 6.43 -4.86 -30.42
C GLN A 42 5.88 -5.84 -29.37
N ARG A 43 6.73 -6.72 -28.83
CA ARG A 43 6.34 -7.68 -27.79
C ARG A 43 6.06 -7.00 -26.44
N LEU A 44 6.76 -5.91 -26.13
CA LEU A 44 6.60 -5.13 -24.89
C LEU A 44 5.64 -3.94 -25.06
N ARG A 45 4.88 -3.87 -26.15
CA ARG A 45 3.96 -2.75 -26.41
C ARG A 45 2.79 -2.78 -25.42
N VAL A 46 2.70 -1.77 -24.57
CA VAL A 46 1.54 -1.48 -23.74
C VAL A 46 0.57 -0.59 -24.53
N LYS A 47 -0.73 -0.89 -24.46
CA LYS A 47 -1.78 -0.06 -25.09
C LYS A 47 -2.06 1.16 -24.20
N PRO A 48 -2.39 2.32 -24.79
CA PRO A 48 -2.87 3.46 -23.99
C PRO A 48 -4.22 3.11 -23.35
N ASP A 49 -4.60 3.91 -22.35
CA ASP A 49 -5.91 3.78 -21.73
C ASP A 49 -7.05 4.03 -22.73
N ALA A 50 -8.21 3.41 -22.49
CA ALA A 50 -9.36 3.44 -23.41
C ALA A 50 -9.86 4.87 -23.68
N THR A 51 -9.70 5.78 -22.72
CA THR A 51 -10.06 7.19 -22.84
C THR A 51 -9.30 7.94 -23.93
N PHE A 52 -8.12 7.45 -24.34
CA PHE A 52 -7.29 8.02 -25.42
C PHE A 52 -7.51 7.32 -26.77
N GLY A 53 -8.55 6.50 -26.89
CA GLY A 53 -8.95 5.91 -28.17
C GLY A 53 -9.38 6.96 -29.21
N ALA A 54 -9.60 6.54 -30.45
CA ALA A 54 -10.10 7.43 -31.49
C ALA A 54 -11.46 8.02 -31.07
N SER A 55 -11.55 9.34 -30.92
CA SER A 55 -12.81 10.02 -30.66
C SER A 55 -13.62 10.10 -31.96
N HIS A 56 -14.90 9.73 -31.90
CA HIS A 56 -15.82 9.83 -33.04
C HIS A 56 -16.53 11.19 -33.12
N HIS A 57 -16.10 12.15 -32.30
CA HIS A 57 -16.73 13.46 -32.19
C HIS A 57 -16.02 14.43 -33.13
N GLY A 58 -16.74 15.01 -34.09
CA GLY A 58 -16.19 15.97 -35.07
C GLY A 58 -15.87 17.37 -34.51
N ARG A 59 -15.67 17.49 -33.19
CA ARG A 59 -15.36 18.74 -32.49
C ARG A 59 -14.37 18.48 -31.35
N ASP A 60 -13.61 19.51 -31.01
CA ASP A 60 -12.68 19.47 -29.88
C ASP A 60 -13.47 19.51 -28.56
N GLN A 61 -13.11 18.63 -27.62
CA GLN A 61 -13.73 18.54 -26.29
C GLN A 61 -12.68 18.29 -25.20
N ILE A 62 -12.90 18.88 -24.03
CA ILE A 62 -12.12 18.60 -22.83
C ILE A 62 -12.75 17.39 -22.11
N ILE A 63 -11.94 16.36 -21.88
CA ILE A 63 -12.37 15.12 -21.19
C ILE A 63 -11.75 15.12 -19.79
N TYR A 64 -12.57 14.85 -18.77
CA TYR A 64 -12.08 14.59 -17.41
C TYR A 64 -11.62 13.13 -17.29
N ASN A 65 -10.32 12.92 -17.13
CA ASN A 65 -9.70 11.60 -17.04
C ASN A 65 -8.87 11.48 -15.74
N PRO A 66 -9.50 11.21 -14.59
CA PRO A 66 -8.79 11.08 -13.33
C PRO A 66 -7.87 9.83 -13.38
N PRO A 67 -6.55 9.97 -13.20
CA PRO A 67 -5.63 8.85 -13.31
C PRO A 67 -5.77 7.90 -12.10
N SER A 68 -5.61 6.60 -12.33
CA SER A 68 -5.58 5.57 -11.28
C SER A 68 -4.22 5.49 -10.58
N SER A 69 -3.71 6.62 -10.11
CA SER A 69 -2.41 6.76 -9.44
C SER A 69 -2.55 7.56 -8.17
N ALA A 70 -1.62 7.37 -7.22
CA ALA A 70 -1.57 8.19 -6.02
C ALA A 70 -1.36 9.68 -6.40
N PRO A 71 -2.05 10.62 -5.74
CA PRO A 71 -1.88 12.05 -6.00
C PRO A 71 -0.49 12.53 -5.58
N SER A 72 0.01 13.57 -6.24
CA SER A 72 1.25 14.24 -5.84
C SER A 72 1.01 15.19 -4.67
N VAL A 73 2.09 15.57 -3.96
CA VAL A 73 2.05 16.52 -2.83
C VAL A 73 1.45 17.88 -3.23
N TYR A 74 1.59 18.28 -4.49
CA TYR A 74 1.04 19.53 -5.02
C TYR A 74 -0.49 19.50 -5.20
N HIS A 75 -1.10 18.32 -5.20
CA HIS A 75 -2.55 18.18 -5.16
C HIS A 75 -3.05 18.36 -3.73
N THR A 76 -3.09 19.60 -3.27
CA THR A 76 -3.47 19.94 -1.90
C THR A 76 -4.94 19.65 -1.64
N PRO A 77 -5.32 18.90 -0.59
CA PRO A 77 -6.72 18.68 -0.25
C PRO A 77 -7.39 19.98 0.21
N SER A 78 -8.71 20.07 0.04
CA SER A 78 -9.50 21.28 0.35
C SER A 78 -9.39 21.76 1.79
N LYS A 79 -9.10 20.86 2.74
CA LYS A 79 -8.88 21.18 4.16
C LYS A 79 -7.60 21.99 4.42
N PHE A 80 -6.61 21.91 3.53
CA PHE A 80 -5.36 22.67 3.65
C PHE A 80 -5.35 23.94 2.80
N LEU A 81 -6.41 24.21 2.02
CA LEU A 81 -6.54 25.48 1.32
C LEU A 81 -7.01 26.59 2.27
N PRO A 82 -6.53 27.84 2.09
CA PRO A 82 -7.10 29.00 2.75
C PRO A 82 -8.58 29.18 2.44
N SER A 83 -9.34 29.76 3.37
CA SER A 83 -10.79 29.98 3.21
C SER A 83 -11.15 30.85 1.99
N ASN A 84 -10.27 31.77 1.59
CA ASN A 84 -10.49 32.70 0.47
C ASN A 84 -10.10 32.10 -0.90
N ASP A 85 -9.58 30.87 -0.95
CA ASP A 85 -9.17 30.25 -2.22
C ASP A 85 -10.39 29.72 -3.00
N ALA A 86 -10.62 30.25 -4.21
CA ALA A 86 -11.74 29.85 -5.08
C ALA A 86 -11.75 28.34 -5.41
N ARG A 87 -10.60 27.67 -5.39
CA ARG A 87 -10.52 26.22 -5.64
C ARG A 87 -11.23 25.40 -4.55
N ARG A 88 -11.44 25.99 -3.37
CA ARG A 88 -12.14 25.32 -2.28
C ARG A 88 -13.61 25.07 -2.60
N SER A 89 -14.31 26.02 -3.22
CA SER A 89 -15.71 25.85 -3.62
C SER A 89 -15.85 24.86 -4.78
N MET A 90 -15.04 25.02 -5.82
CA MET A 90 -15.04 24.13 -7.00
C MET A 90 -14.89 22.65 -6.61
N ARG A 91 -13.96 22.34 -5.69
CA ARG A 91 -13.74 20.96 -5.24
C ARG A 91 -14.89 20.38 -4.41
N ILE A 92 -15.63 21.21 -3.68
CA ILE A 92 -16.81 20.77 -2.93
C ILE A 92 -17.92 20.41 -3.92
N GLU A 93 -18.11 21.22 -4.95
CA GLU A 93 -19.07 20.96 -6.03
C GLU A 93 -18.71 19.67 -6.80
N ASP A 94 -17.43 19.50 -7.15
CA ASP A 94 -16.94 18.28 -7.82
C ASP A 94 -17.18 17.02 -6.97
N ALA A 95 -16.87 17.09 -5.67
CA ALA A 95 -17.07 15.98 -4.74
C ALA A 95 -18.55 15.63 -4.57
N ALA A 96 -19.44 16.64 -4.55
CA ALA A 96 -20.89 16.43 -4.50
C ALA A 96 -21.41 15.75 -5.78
N ASN A 97 -20.90 16.17 -6.95
CA ASN A 97 -21.29 15.59 -8.24
C ASN A 97 -20.78 14.16 -8.45
N ALA A 98 -19.61 13.83 -7.90
CA ALA A 98 -18.99 12.52 -8.06
C ALA A 98 -19.64 11.40 -7.23
N ASN A 99 -20.65 11.70 -6.40
CA ASN A 99 -21.21 10.77 -5.39
C ASN A 99 -20.12 10.08 -4.55
N ALA A 100 -18.94 10.70 -4.43
CA ALA A 100 -17.80 10.20 -3.69
C ALA A 100 -17.99 10.52 -2.21
N THR A 101 -19.03 9.93 -1.62
CA THR A 101 -19.30 10.00 -0.19
C THR A 101 -18.71 8.75 0.46
N ASP A 102 -17.39 8.62 0.45
CA ASP A 102 -16.72 7.75 1.41
C ASP A 102 -16.98 8.37 2.78
N LYS A 103 -18.11 8.01 3.40
CA LYS A 103 -18.41 8.44 4.75
C LYS A 103 -17.33 7.84 5.63
N ILE A 104 -16.86 8.62 6.60
CA ILE A 104 -15.79 8.17 7.52
C ILE A 104 -16.18 6.85 8.21
N GLU A 105 -17.48 6.63 8.43
CA GLU A 105 -18.06 5.43 9.02
C GLU A 105 -17.93 4.18 8.13
N ASP A 106 -17.90 4.36 6.80
CA ASP A 106 -17.78 3.26 5.83
C ASP A 106 -16.32 2.86 5.57
N LEU A 107 -15.36 3.69 5.99
CA LEU A 107 -13.94 3.42 5.83
C LEU A 107 -13.46 2.36 6.84
N PRO A 108 -12.74 1.31 6.40
CA PRO A 108 -12.21 0.30 7.30
C PRO A 108 -11.15 0.91 8.22
N ASN A 109 -11.26 0.63 9.52
CA ASN A 109 -10.27 1.09 10.47
C ASN A 109 -8.96 0.30 10.31
N VAL A 110 -7.91 0.96 9.83
CA VAL A 110 -6.58 0.35 9.59
C VAL A 110 -5.81 0.13 10.91
N TYR A 111 -6.04 0.99 11.89
CA TYR A 111 -5.40 0.93 13.20
C TYR A 111 -6.42 0.58 14.28
N ARG A 112 -5.99 0.37 15.53
CA ARG A 112 -6.96 0.35 16.63
C ARG A 112 -7.51 1.77 16.77
N SER A 113 -8.83 1.92 16.86
CA SER A 113 -9.47 3.21 17.14
C SER A 113 -8.83 3.84 18.36
N ASP A 114 -8.47 5.10 18.26
CA ASP A 114 -7.93 5.84 19.40
C ASP A 114 -8.97 5.80 20.54
N PRO A 115 -8.58 5.37 21.75
CA PRO A 115 -9.50 5.40 22.88
C PRO A 115 -9.87 6.85 23.19
N GLU A 116 -11.11 7.07 23.63
CA GLU A 116 -11.59 8.38 24.06
C GLU A 116 -10.67 8.97 25.15
N ARG A 117 -10.33 10.26 25.01
CA ARG A 117 -9.44 10.96 25.94
C ARG A 117 -10.19 11.27 27.23
N LYS A 118 -9.89 10.54 28.31
CA LYS A 118 -10.44 10.77 29.64
C LYS A 118 -9.52 11.66 30.48
N TYR A 119 -10.08 12.71 31.09
CA TYR A 119 -9.39 13.67 31.94
C TYR A 119 -9.96 13.66 33.37
N HIS A 120 -10.07 12.47 33.97
CA HIS A 120 -10.70 12.26 35.28
C HIS A 120 -9.74 12.38 36.47
N LEU A 121 -8.43 12.46 36.23
CA LEU A 121 -7.43 12.49 37.30
C LEU A 121 -7.29 13.88 37.93
N THR A 122 -7.26 13.91 39.26
CA THR A 122 -7.05 15.11 40.06
C THR A 122 -5.55 15.36 40.27
N PRO A 123 -5.13 16.59 40.66
CA PRO A 123 -3.73 16.85 41.01
C PRO A 123 -3.22 15.96 42.15
N GLU A 124 -4.09 15.57 43.08
CA GLU A 124 -3.76 14.66 44.19
C GLU A 124 -3.38 13.26 43.68
N ASP A 125 -4.13 12.72 42.72
CA ASP A 125 -3.82 11.44 42.07
C ASP A 125 -2.45 11.49 41.38
N VAL A 126 -2.13 12.61 40.75
CA VAL A 126 -0.84 12.84 40.07
C VAL A 126 0.32 12.83 41.06
N GLU A 127 0.14 13.44 42.24
CA GLU A 127 1.12 13.35 43.31
C GLU A 127 1.28 11.94 43.86
N GLU A 128 0.17 11.19 44.02
CA GLU A 128 0.22 9.80 44.46
C GLU A 128 0.99 8.95 43.44
N ILE A 129 0.73 9.12 42.14
CA ILE A 129 1.46 8.45 41.05
C ILE A 129 2.97 8.71 41.17
N ARG A 130 3.38 9.96 41.41
CA ARG A 130 4.80 10.31 41.60
C ARG A 130 5.36 9.62 42.85
N LYS A 131 4.67 9.70 43.98
CA LYS A 131 5.10 9.10 45.25
C LYS A 131 5.31 7.59 45.11
N LEU A 132 4.33 6.87 44.56
CA LEU A 132 4.39 5.42 44.35
C LEU A 132 5.52 5.00 43.39
N ARG A 133 5.77 5.81 42.36
CA ARG A 133 6.79 5.50 41.36
C ARG A 133 8.21 5.79 41.83
N LEU A 134 8.38 6.80 42.69
CA LEU A 134 9.63 7.13 43.34
C LEU A 134 9.97 6.13 44.46
N SER A 135 8.98 5.65 45.21
CA SER A 135 9.22 4.69 46.29
C SER A 135 9.72 3.35 45.75
N ASP A 136 8.90 2.65 44.95
CA ASP A 136 9.23 1.32 44.44
C ASP A 136 9.00 1.23 42.93
N PRO A 137 9.97 1.67 42.11
CA PRO A 137 9.80 1.69 40.66
C PRO A 137 9.70 0.28 40.06
N MET A 138 10.16 -0.76 40.77
CA MET A 138 10.04 -2.18 40.37
C MET A 138 8.62 -2.70 40.51
N THR A 139 7.99 -2.46 41.66
CA THR A 139 6.61 -2.87 41.94
C THR A 139 5.60 -2.00 41.18
N TRP A 140 5.80 -0.68 41.20
CA TRP A 140 4.92 0.30 40.57
C TRP A 140 5.37 0.62 39.14
N SER A 141 5.25 -0.40 38.27
CA SER A 141 5.49 -0.24 36.84
C SER A 141 4.46 0.68 36.19
N ARG A 142 4.81 1.28 35.05
CA ARG A 142 3.91 2.16 34.27
C ARG A 142 2.56 1.51 34.00
N HIS A 143 2.56 0.23 33.63
CA HIS A 143 1.35 -0.52 33.35
C HIS A 143 0.51 -0.80 34.60
N LYS A 144 1.15 -1.01 35.76
CA LYS A 144 0.43 -1.23 37.03
C LYS A 144 -0.27 0.06 37.48
N LEU A 145 0.43 1.20 37.40
CA LEU A 145 -0.15 2.52 37.71
C LEU A 145 -1.26 2.89 36.72
N ALA A 146 -1.05 2.65 35.42
CA ALA A 146 -2.06 2.86 34.39
C ALA A 146 -3.35 2.07 34.68
N LYS A 147 -3.24 0.82 35.14
CA LYS A 147 -4.40 0.02 35.55
C LYS A 147 -5.09 0.56 36.81
N ARG A 148 -4.30 0.98 37.81
CA ARG A 148 -4.83 1.49 39.09
C ARG A 148 -5.61 2.80 38.93
N PHE A 149 -5.09 3.71 38.12
CA PHE A 149 -5.68 5.04 37.89
C PHE A 149 -6.51 5.12 36.59
N GLU A 150 -6.76 3.96 35.95
CA GLU A 150 -7.53 3.85 34.70
C GLU A 150 -7.10 4.84 33.61
N CYS A 151 -5.79 5.00 33.43
CA CYS A 151 -5.21 5.97 32.50
C CYS A 151 -4.20 5.33 31.54
N SER A 152 -3.76 6.09 30.53
CA SER A 152 -2.80 5.59 29.54
C SER A 152 -1.41 5.38 30.16
N PRO A 153 -0.69 4.28 29.85
CA PRO A 153 0.70 4.09 30.29
C PRO A 153 1.65 5.15 29.69
N LEU A 154 1.25 5.85 28.63
CA LEU A 154 1.94 7.02 28.11
C LEU A 154 1.77 8.22 29.03
N PHE A 155 0.56 8.46 29.54
CA PHE A 155 0.28 9.53 30.50
C PHE A 155 1.12 9.39 31.77
N ILE A 156 1.18 8.19 32.35
CA ILE A 156 2.06 7.91 33.50
C ILE A 156 3.53 8.24 33.20
N ALA A 157 4.00 7.99 31.97
CA ALA A 157 5.37 8.30 31.57
C ALA A 157 5.64 9.81 31.49
N MET A 158 4.62 10.60 31.13
CA MET A 158 4.71 12.07 31.12
C MET A 158 4.70 12.64 32.55
N VAL A 159 3.90 12.05 33.45
CA VAL A 159 3.80 12.51 34.85
C VAL A 159 5.09 12.29 35.64
N CYS A 160 5.71 11.12 35.47
CA CYS A 160 6.86 10.73 36.28
C CYS A 160 7.78 9.74 35.55
N GLU A 161 9.06 10.09 35.48
CA GLU A 161 10.08 9.20 34.96
C GLU A 161 10.43 8.08 35.95
N ALA A 162 11.00 6.97 35.47
CA ALA A 162 11.60 5.98 36.38
C ALA A 162 12.88 6.53 37.02
N SER A 163 13.25 6.01 38.19
CA SER A 163 14.55 6.28 38.81
C SER A 163 15.71 6.03 37.83
N PRO A 164 16.79 6.84 37.90
CA PRO A 164 17.93 6.71 36.99
C PRO A 164 18.57 5.31 37.08
N GLU A 165 18.63 4.74 38.28
CA GLU A 165 19.12 3.38 38.52
C GLU A 165 18.32 2.35 37.73
N LYS A 166 16.98 2.42 37.78
CA LYS A 166 16.13 1.51 37.01
C LYS A 166 16.32 1.69 35.49
N LYS A 167 16.48 2.93 35.02
CA LYS A 167 16.78 3.18 33.60
C LYS A 167 18.11 2.52 33.21
N GLN A 168 19.12 2.59 34.07
CA GLN A 168 20.43 1.99 33.82
C GLN A 168 20.37 0.46 33.81
N ILE A 169 19.68 -0.15 34.78
CA ILE A 169 19.44 -1.60 34.80
C ILE A 169 18.74 -2.04 33.50
N GLN A 170 17.71 -1.32 33.07
CA GLN A 170 16.99 -1.65 31.84
C GLN A 170 17.88 -1.52 30.58
N ARG A 171 18.79 -0.54 30.55
CA ARG A 171 19.77 -0.40 29.45
C ARG A 171 20.74 -1.59 29.42
N GLN A 172 21.28 -1.98 30.56
CA GLN A 172 22.18 -3.13 30.67
C GLN A 172 21.49 -4.43 30.23
N VAL A 173 20.22 -4.63 30.63
CA VAL A 173 19.42 -5.78 30.18
C VAL A 173 19.22 -5.75 28.66
N LEU A 174 18.91 -4.59 28.07
CA LEU A 174 18.78 -4.46 26.62
C LEU A 174 20.09 -4.76 25.89
N GLU A 175 21.22 -4.28 26.41
CA GLU A 175 22.55 -4.53 25.87
C GLU A 175 22.91 -6.02 25.92
N ALA A 176 22.65 -6.68 27.06
CA ALA A 176 22.84 -8.13 27.21
C ALA A 176 21.96 -8.94 26.24
N VAL A 177 20.72 -8.51 25.99
CA VAL A 177 19.85 -9.17 25.01
C VAL A 177 20.34 -8.92 23.57
N GLN A 178 20.90 -7.74 23.29
CA GLN A 178 21.43 -7.39 21.97
C GLN A 178 22.75 -8.11 21.66
N SER A 179 23.61 -8.32 22.68
CA SER A 179 24.88 -9.04 22.52
C SER A 179 24.65 -10.51 22.13
N GLN A 180 23.55 -11.11 22.59
CA GLN A 180 23.11 -12.46 22.21
C GLN A 180 22.60 -12.57 20.76
N TRP A 181 22.41 -11.47 20.02
CA TRP A 181 21.95 -11.55 18.65
C TRP A 181 23.05 -12.02 17.70
N GLY A 182 22.79 -13.11 16.98
CA GLY A 182 23.61 -13.54 15.86
C GLY A 182 23.59 -12.55 14.67
N PRO A 183 24.49 -12.72 13.69
CA PRO A 183 24.75 -11.75 12.64
C PRO A 183 23.52 -11.43 11.80
N LYS A 184 22.74 -12.44 11.39
CA LYS A 184 21.51 -12.25 10.59
C LYS A 184 20.46 -11.41 11.32
N ARG A 185 20.28 -11.64 12.63
CA ARG A 185 19.29 -10.91 13.43
C ARG A 185 19.72 -9.47 13.64
N ARG A 186 21.01 -9.22 13.84
CA ARG A 186 21.57 -7.87 13.98
C ARG A 186 21.35 -7.05 12.72
N MET A 187 21.77 -7.56 11.57
CA MET A 187 21.57 -6.94 10.25
C MET A 187 20.09 -6.62 9.99
N ALA A 188 19.17 -7.57 10.21
CA ALA A 188 17.75 -7.35 10.02
C ALA A 188 17.15 -6.25 10.93
N ARG A 189 17.73 -6.03 12.12
CA ARG A 189 17.30 -4.98 13.05
C ARG A 189 17.83 -3.61 12.64
N GLU A 190 19.07 -3.56 12.16
CA GLU A 190 19.68 -2.36 11.57
C GLU A 190 18.91 -1.93 10.32
N ASP A 191 18.63 -2.84 9.39
CA ASP A 191 17.82 -2.56 8.19
C ASP A 191 16.42 -2.06 8.54
N ARG A 192 15.80 -2.61 9.59
CA ARG A 192 14.50 -2.14 10.05
C ARG A 192 14.58 -0.70 10.59
N LYS A 193 15.68 -0.33 11.24
CA LYS A 193 15.93 1.03 11.72
C LYS A 193 16.11 1.98 10.54
N LEU A 194 16.92 1.60 9.55
CA LEU A 194 17.13 2.37 8.33
C LEU A 194 15.83 2.59 7.55
N ARG A 195 15.01 1.55 7.38
CA ARG A 195 13.70 1.69 6.73
C ARG A 195 12.75 2.64 7.47
N ARG A 196 12.76 2.62 8.80
CA ARG A 196 11.96 3.56 9.60
C ARG A 196 12.46 5.00 9.43
N GLU A 197 13.76 5.20 9.38
CA GLU A 197 14.37 6.51 9.16
C GLU A 197 14.05 7.03 7.75
N ALA A 198 14.17 6.18 6.73
CA ALA A 198 13.84 6.50 5.34
C ALA A 198 12.35 6.89 5.19
N TRP A 199 11.44 6.14 5.81
CA TRP A 199 10.01 6.50 5.86
C TRP A 199 9.73 7.86 6.49
N GLY A 200 10.58 8.32 7.43
CA GLY A 200 10.45 9.65 8.03
C GLY A 200 11.00 10.79 7.17
N ARG A 201 11.78 10.46 6.12
CA ARG A 201 12.33 11.40 5.14
C ARG A 201 11.61 11.35 3.79
N ASP A 202 10.55 10.56 3.68
CA ASP A 202 9.86 10.25 2.43
C ASP A 202 10.81 9.65 1.35
N GLU A 203 11.76 8.81 1.79
CA GLU A 203 12.71 8.02 0.96
C GLU A 203 12.38 6.51 0.98
#